data_AF-A0A9E2M4B2-F1
#
_entry.id   AF-A0A9E2M4B2-F1
#
_cell.length_a   1.000
_cell.length_b   1.000
_cell.length_c   1.000
_cell.angle_alpha   90.00
_cell.angle_beta   90.00
_cell.angle_gamma   90.00
#
_symmetry.space_group_name_H-M   'P 1'
#
loop_
_entity.id
_entity.type
_entity.pdbx_description
1 polymer ?
#
loop_
_entity_poly.entity_id
_entity_poly.type
_entity_poly.pdbx_seq_one_letter_code
_entity_poly.pdbx_strand_id
1 'polypeptide(L)'
;MSSSSSQPSARRGTLRASAPAPAAPSDRIDLFAPPSADDPEAADPVALARAATQASGRAMRARLWTEARALAGLAESYARLGERARGGGQTIETMDLGLLYAVLTDDSGAAAARMALGPDRQNDPDRALKEAWHRRCGERSQAMKHHQLAMLFRIHAAEARIRAMGGAVEVSQSSFDETADARAWLLETASELDDVTVTPSPPPGDPWAVGR
;
A
#
# COMPACT_ATOMS: atom_id res chain seq x y z
N MET A 1 -13.33 14.16 73.28
CA MET A 1 -14.51 13.33 73.58
C MET A 1 -15.54 13.59 72.48
N SER A 2 -15.99 12.49 71.84
CA SER A 2 -17.21 12.35 71.01
C SER A 2 -17.28 13.18 69.72
N SER A 3 -17.02 12.63 68.52
CA SER A 3 -17.80 11.63 67.75
C SER A 3 -19.17 12.10 67.29
N SER A 4 -19.33 12.28 65.97
CA SER A 4 -20.53 12.07 65.13
C SER A 4 -20.63 13.16 64.06
N SER A 5 -21.11 12.95 62.83
CA SER A 5 -21.46 11.79 62.02
C SER A 5 -21.95 12.40 60.70
N SER A 6 -22.01 11.58 59.65
CA SER A 6 -22.92 11.72 58.50
C SER A 6 -22.52 12.66 57.33
N GLN A 7 -22.01 12.00 56.28
CA GLN A 7 -22.36 12.21 54.86
C GLN A 7 -23.91 12.22 54.63
N PRO A 8 -24.44 12.24 53.39
CA PRO A 8 -24.16 13.05 52.18
C PRO A 8 -25.45 13.76 51.69
N SER A 9 -25.40 14.74 50.79
CA SER A 9 -26.64 15.21 50.11
C SER A 9 -26.43 15.58 48.65
N ALA A 10 -26.86 14.64 47.81
CA ALA A 10 -27.57 14.77 46.55
C ALA A 10 -27.43 16.08 45.75
N ARG A 11 -26.57 16.05 44.72
CA ARG A 11 -26.79 16.84 43.50
C ARG A 11 -27.87 16.15 42.65
N ARG A 12 -29.11 16.62 42.77
CA ARG A 12 -30.21 16.29 41.85
C ARG A 12 -30.47 17.53 40.98
N GLY A 13 -30.40 17.32 39.67
CA GLY A 13 -30.45 18.38 38.67
C GLY A 13 -31.81 19.08 38.56
N THR A 14 -31.75 20.30 38.03
CA THR A 14 -32.88 20.91 37.33
C THR A 14 -32.40 21.31 35.94
N LEU A 15 -33.05 20.72 34.94
CA LEU A 15 -32.96 21.05 33.53
C LEU A 15 -33.40 22.50 33.35
N ARG A 16 -32.51 23.37 32.90
CA ARG A 16 -32.91 24.61 32.24
C ARG A 16 -32.73 24.40 30.74
N ALA A 17 -33.83 24.05 30.09
CA ALA A 17 -33.96 24.08 28.64
C ALA A 17 -33.60 25.50 28.17
N SER A 18 -32.42 25.63 27.56
CA SER A 18 -32.06 26.83 26.81
C SER A 18 -32.87 26.80 25.53
N ALA A 19 -33.88 27.66 25.43
CA ALA A 19 -34.62 27.87 24.19
C ALA A 19 -33.63 28.23 23.06
N PRO A 20 -33.80 27.67 21.85
CA PRO A 20 -32.95 28.04 20.72
C PRO A 20 -33.24 29.48 20.31
N ALA A 21 -32.17 30.28 20.22
CA ALA A 21 -32.22 31.63 19.67
C ALA A 21 -32.74 31.60 18.22
N PRO A 22 -33.51 32.61 17.77
CA PRO A 22 -34.03 32.64 16.41
C PRO A 22 -32.91 32.66 15.39
N ALA A 23 -32.94 31.69 14.47
CA ALA A 23 -31.99 31.54 13.38
C ALA A 23 -31.95 32.83 12.53
N ALA A 24 -30.76 33.41 12.41
CA ALA A 24 -30.51 34.43 11.40
C ALA A 24 -30.72 33.82 10.00
N PRO A 25 -31.35 34.53 9.05
CA PRO A 25 -31.47 34.05 7.68
C PRO A 25 -30.07 33.92 7.09
N SER A 26 -29.65 32.68 6.83
CA SER A 26 -28.38 32.37 6.21
C SER A 26 -28.44 32.69 4.72
N ASP A 27 -28.15 33.94 4.37
CA ASP A 27 -27.93 34.40 2.98
C ASP A 27 -26.55 33.95 2.44
N ARG A 28 -26.01 32.87 3.00
CA ARG A 28 -24.89 32.16 2.41
C ARG A 28 -25.48 31.39 1.24
N ILE A 29 -25.31 31.94 0.04
CA ILE A 29 -25.33 31.22 -1.23
C ILE A 29 -25.02 29.74 -0.95
N ASP A 30 -25.93 28.85 -1.32
CA ASP A 30 -25.84 27.38 -1.17
C ASP A 30 -24.65 26.84 -1.96
N LEU A 31 -23.45 27.19 -1.51
CA LEU A 31 -22.17 26.88 -2.13
C LEU A 31 -21.85 25.38 -1.98
N PHE A 32 -22.47 24.76 -0.97
CA PHE A 32 -22.19 23.43 -0.43
C PHE A 32 -23.43 22.52 -0.36
N ALA A 33 -24.56 22.89 -1.00
CA ALA A 33 -25.71 22.00 -1.01
C ALA A 33 -25.32 20.67 -1.69
N PRO A 34 -25.36 19.53 -0.98
CA PRO A 34 -25.10 18.24 -1.62
C PRO A 34 -26.19 17.97 -2.66
N PRO A 35 -25.90 17.19 -3.73
CA PRO A 35 -26.95 16.67 -4.59
C PRO A 35 -27.99 15.96 -3.72
N SER A 36 -29.28 16.09 -4.08
CA SER A 36 -30.37 15.47 -3.33
C SER A 36 -30.11 13.98 -3.16
N ALA A 37 -30.38 13.43 -1.97
CA ALA A 37 -30.06 12.03 -1.64
C ALA A 37 -30.77 11.00 -2.55
N ASP A 38 -31.79 11.43 -3.29
CA ASP A 38 -32.54 10.63 -4.27
C ASP A 38 -32.01 10.75 -5.71
N ASP A 39 -30.88 11.44 -5.93
CA ASP A 39 -30.25 11.59 -7.23
C ASP A 39 -29.38 10.35 -7.56
N PRO A 40 -29.70 9.56 -8.60
CA PRO A 40 -28.89 8.41 -8.99
C PRO A 40 -27.46 8.80 -9.42
N GLU A 41 -27.20 10.07 -9.76
CA GLU A 41 -25.86 10.59 -10.05
C GLU A 41 -25.03 10.87 -8.78
N ALA A 42 -25.64 10.90 -7.58
CA ALA A 42 -24.92 11.08 -6.32
C ALA A 42 -23.96 9.92 -5.97
N ALA A 43 -24.14 8.76 -6.62
CA ALA A 43 -23.25 7.61 -6.49
C ALA A 43 -22.19 7.52 -7.61
N ASP A 44 -22.25 8.33 -8.67
CA ASP A 44 -21.26 8.32 -9.75
C ASP A 44 -20.01 9.12 -9.33
N PRO A 45 -18.83 8.48 -9.21
CA PRO A 45 -17.59 9.17 -8.86
C PRO A 45 -17.25 10.31 -9.83
N VAL A 46 -17.69 10.25 -11.09
CA VAL A 46 -17.41 11.32 -12.06
C VAL A 46 -18.34 12.51 -11.91
N ALA A 47 -19.61 12.28 -11.61
CA ALA A 47 -20.54 13.33 -11.21
C ALA A 47 -20.05 14.05 -9.94
N LEU A 48 -19.60 13.28 -8.93
CA LEU A 48 -19.03 13.83 -7.68
C LEU A 48 -17.75 14.65 -7.92
N ALA A 49 -16.86 14.20 -8.80
CA ALA A 49 -15.66 14.94 -9.15
C ALA A 49 -16.01 16.31 -9.77
N ARG A 50 -16.96 16.35 -10.71
CA ARG A 50 -17.41 17.60 -11.36
C ARG A 50 -18.07 18.55 -10.38
N ALA A 51 -18.93 18.03 -9.50
CA ALA A 51 -19.58 18.82 -8.46
C ALA A 51 -18.56 19.47 -7.50
N ALA A 52 -17.56 18.69 -7.06
CA ALA A 52 -16.48 19.19 -6.20
C ALA A 52 -15.61 20.24 -6.90
N THR A 53 -15.30 20.08 -8.19
CA THR A 53 -14.60 21.09 -8.99
C THR A 53 -15.39 22.40 -9.09
N GLN A 54 -16.70 22.32 -9.35
CA GLN A 54 -17.55 23.51 -9.42
C GLN A 54 -17.65 24.21 -8.06
N ALA A 55 -17.80 23.45 -6.97
CA ALA A 55 -17.79 23.98 -5.61
C ALA A 55 -16.45 24.66 -5.26
N SER A 56 -15.32 24.05 -5.65
CA SER A 56 -13.99 24.64 -5.49
C SER A 56 -13.88 25.98 -6.23
N GLY A 57 -14.35 26.05 -7.48
CA GLY A 57 -14.36 27.29 -8.27
C GLY A 57 -15.22 28.39 -7.65
N ARG A 58 -16.36 28.04 -7.04
CA ARG A 58 -17.19 29.01 -6.30
C ARG A 58 -16.50 29.48 -5.01
N ALA A 59 -15.87 28.57 -4.26
CA ALA A 59 -15.08 28.90 -3.07
C ALA A 59 -13.89 29.81 -3.39
N MET A 60 -13.21 29.60 -4.53
CA MET A 60 -12.15 30.49 -5.01
C MET A 60 -12.66 31.90 -5.30
N ARG A 61 -13.83 32.04 -5.97
CA ARG A 61 -14.46 33.34 -6.22
C ARG A 61 -14.85 34.05 -4.92
N ALA A 62 -15.24 33.30 -3.90
CA ALA A 62 -15.52 33.80 -2.55
C ALA A 62 -14.25 34.04 -1.69
N ARG A 63 -13.04 33.84 -2.25
CA ARG A 63 -11.73 33.97 -1.56
C ARG A 63 -11.54 33.03 -0.36
N LEU A 64 -12.22 31.88 -0.37
CA LEU A 64 -12.12 30.83 0.66
C LEU A 64 -11.06 29.80 0.27
N TRP A 65 -9.78 30.18 0.36
CA TRP A 65 -8.65 29.43 -0.22
C TRP A 65 -8.43 28.02 0.37
N THR A 66 -8.60 27.86 1.69
CA THR A 66 -8.43 26.58 2.37
C THR A 66 -9.51 25.58 1.95
N GLU A 67 -10.76 26.03 1.89
CA GLU A 67 -11.92 25.24 1.47
C GLU A 67 -11.85 24.89 -0.02
N ALA A 68 -11.44 25.84 -0.87
CA ALA A 68 -11.20 25.60 -2.28
C ALA A 68 -10.15 24.50 -2.51
N ARG A 69 -9.05 24.51 -1.73
CA ARG A 69 -7.99 23.49 -1.82
C ARG A 69 -8.48 22.12 -1.36
N ALA A 70 -9.27 22.06 -0.28
CA ALA A 70 -9.86 20.81 0.19
C ALA A 70 -10.82 20.22 -0.86
N LEU A 71 -11.68 21.04 -1.46
CA LEU A 71 -12.61 20.62 -2.52
C LEU A 71 -11.89 20.19 -3.80
N ALA A 72 -10.79 20.84 -4.16
CA ALA A 72 -9.96 20.42 -5.28
C ALA A 72 -9.33 19.03 -5.03
N GLY A 73 -8.83 18.77 -3.82
CA GLY A 73 -8.31 17.45 -3.43
C GLY A 73 -9.38 16.35 -3.44
N LEU A 74 -10.62 16.67 -3.05
CA LEU A 74 -11.75 15.75 -3.18
C LEU A 74 -12.10 15.47 -4.65
N ALA A 75 -12.14 16.49 -5.50
CA ALA A 75 -12.40 16.33 -6.92
C ALA A 75 -11.37 15.39 -7.58
N GLU A 76 -10.09 15.56 -7.26
CA GLU A 76 -9.01 14.69 -7.74
C GLU A 76 -9.18 13.25 -7.24
N SER A 77 -9.53 13.06 -5.97
CA SER A 77 -9.74 11.74 -5.38
C SER A 77 -10.90 10.99 -6.05
N TYR A 78 -12.00 11.68 -6.32
CA TYR A 78 -13.15 11.11 -7.04
C TYR A 78 -12.84 10.84 -8.51
N ALA A 79 -12.08 11.71 -9.19
CA ALA A 79 -11.61 11.45 -10.54
C ALA A 79 -10.76 10.17 -10.60
N ARG A 80 -9.80 10.01 -9.69
CA ARG A 80 -8.99 8.78 -9.56
C ARG A 80 -9.82 7.54 -9.22
N LEU A 81 -10.93 7.71 -8.51
CA LEU A 81 -11.87 6.61 -8.24
C LEU A 81 -12.68 6.24 -9.48
N GLY A 82 -13.15 7.23 -10.24
CA GLY A 82 -13.85 7.02 -11.51
C GLY A 82 -12.97 6.35 -12.56
N GLU A 83 -11.71 6.76 -12.69
CA GLU A 83 -10.75 6.11 -13.58
C GLU A 83 -10.48 4.65 -13.19
N ARG A 84 -10.37 4.35 -11.89
CA ARG A 84 -10.25 2.97 -11.41
C ARG A 84 -11.51 2.15 -11.66
N ALA A 85 -12.69 2.73 -11.44
CA ALA A 85 -13.97 2.06 -11.69
C ALA A 85 -14.19 1.74 -13.18
N ARG A 86 -13.58 2.51 -14.09
CA ARG A 86 -13.56 2.24 -15.54
C ARG A 86 -12.48 1.23 -15.98
N GLY A 87 -11.72 0.66 -15.05
CA GLY A 87 -10.65 -0.30 -15.36
C GLY A 87 -9.29 0.32 -15.66
N GLY A 88 -9.08 1.60 -15.35
CA GLY A 88 -7.83 2.32 -15.63
C GLY A 88 -6.69 2.10 -14.63
N GLY A 89 -6.89 1.30 -13.58
CA GLY A 89 -5.80 0.87 -12.70
C GLY A 89 -5.16 -0.39 -13.25
N GLN A 90 -3.84 -0.40 -13.48
CA GLN A 90 -3.12 -1.65 -13.76
C GLN A 90 -3.34 -2.62 -12.59
N THR A 91 -4.10 -3.68 -12.81
CA THR A 91 -4.17 -4.84 -11.93
C THR A 91 -3.11 -5.86 -12.34
N ILE A 92 -2.93 -6.93 -11.57
CA ILE A 92 -1.98 -8.00 -11.94
C ILE A 92 -2.39 -8.60 -13.30
N GLU A 93 -3.68 -8.71 -13.57
CA GLU A 93 -4.23 -9.28 -14.79
C GLU A 93 -4.14 -8.34 -16.00
N THR A 94 -4.05 -7.02 -15.77
CA THR A 94 -3.98 -6.00 -16.84
C THR A 94 -2.63 -5.30 -16.91
N MET A 95 -1.65 -5.77 -16.14
CA MET A 95 -0.28 -5.27 -16.20
C MET A 95 0.38 -5.75 -17.48
N ASP A 96 1.21 -4.91 -18.08
CA ASP A 96 2.08 -5.34 -19.17
C ASP A 96 2.95 -6.52 -18.70
N LEU A 97 2.97 -7.61 -19.48
CA LEU A 97 3.71 -8.83 -19.11
C LEU A 97 5.22 -8.57 -18.98
N GLY A 98 5.76 -7.63 -19.77
CA GLY A 98 7.15 -7.20 -19.65
C GLY A 98 7.41 -6.50 -18.32
N LEU A 99 6.49 -5.64 -17.88
CA LEU A 99 6.54 -5.02 -16.55
C LEU A 99 6.38 -6.04 -15.41
N LEU A 100 5.43 -6.97 -15.53
CA LEU A 100 5.22 -8.04 -14.53
C LEU A 100 6.48 -8.91 -14.39
N TYR A 101 7.06 -9.31 -15.52
CA TYR A 101 8.31 -10.06 -15.57
C TYR A 101 9.43 -9.25 -14.92
N ALA A 102 9.64 -8.00 -15.32
CA ALA A 102 10.66 -7.14 -14.74
C ALA A 102 10.52 -6.92 -13.22
N VAL A 103 9.30 -6.95 -12.68
CA VAL A 103 9.05 -6.89 -11.23
C VAL A 103 9.35 -8.22 -10.55
N LEU A 104 9.02 -9.35 -11.18
CA LEU A 104 9.23 -10.69 -10.64
C LEU A 104 10.70 -11.14 -10.71
N THR A 105 11.40 -10.76 -11.78
CA THR A 105 12.82 -11.07 -12.02
C THR A 105 13.72 -9.89 -11.69
N ASP A 106 13.32 -9.03 -10.76
CA ASP A 106 14.15 -7.90 -10.31
C ASP A 106 15.35 -8.37 -9.46
N ASP A 107 16.28 -9.09 -10.09
CA ASP A 107 17.57 -9.47 -9.51
C ASP A 107 18.49 -8.26 -9.35
N SER A 108 18.24 -7.20 -10.13
CA SER A 108 19.02 -5.95 -10.10
C SER A 108 18.69 -5.03 -8.92
N GLY A 109 17.62 -5.32 -8.18
CA GLY A 109 17.12 -4.48 -7.11
C GLY A 109 16.64 -3.10 -7.59
N ALA A 110 16.23 -2.96 -8.84
CA ALA A 110 15.73 -1.70 -9.40
C ALA A 110 14.44 -1.23 -8.71
N ALA A 111 13.55 -2.15 -8.35
CA ALA A 111 12.39 -1.85 -7.53
C ALA A 111 12.81 -1.44 -6.12
N ALA A 112 13.79 -2.13 -5.53
CA ALA A 112 14.35 -1.76 -4.23
C ALA A 112 15.02 -0.37 -4.26
N ALA A 113 15.73 -0.02 -5.34
CA ALA A 113 16.37 1.26 -5.56
C ALA A 113 15.35 2.39 -5.75
N ARG A 114 14.25 2.15 -6.49
CA ARG A 114 13.13 3.10 -6.60
C ARG A 114 12.46 3.34 -5.26
N MET A 115 12.33 2.28 -4.46
CA MET A 115 11.73 2.33 -3.12
C MET A 115 12.72 2.75 -2.04
N ALA A 116 13.98 3.03 -2.38
CA ALA A 116 14.98 3.45 -1.40
C ALA A 116 14.61 4.81 -0.79
N LEU A 117 14.65 4.87 0.54
CA LEU A 117 14.54 6.12 1.29
C LEU A 117 15.91 6.77 1.32
N GLY A 118 16.16 7.70 0.39
CA GLY A 118 17.37 8.49 0.38
C GLY A 118 17.36 9.51 1.54
N PRO A 119 18.44 9.62 2.34
CA PRO A 119 18.50 10.59 3.45
C PRO A 119 18.37 12.04 2.97
N ASP A 120 18.81 12.33 1.74
CA ASP A 120 18.85 13.69 1.16
C ASP A 120 17.54 14.11 0.46
N ARG A 121 16.58 13.19 0.28
CA ARG A 121 15.32 13.47 -0.42
C ARG A 121 14.18 13.75 0.57
N GLN A 122 14.29 14.87 1.28
CA GLN A 122 13.28 15.24 2.28
C GLN A 122 11.89 15.51 1.68
N ASN A 123 11.84 15.99 0.42
CA ASN A 123 10.63 16.32 -0.33
C ASN A 123 10.26 15.24 -1.37
N ASP A 124 10.49 13.96 -1.08
CA ASP A 124 10.05 12.88 -1.95
C ASP A 124 8.50 12.77 -1.92
N PRO A 125 7.81 12.98 -3.06
CA PRO A 125 6.34 12.91 -3.10
C PRO A 125 5.81 11.51 -2.70
N ASP A 126 6.61 10.47 -2.87
CA ASP A 126 6.25 9.08 -2.59
C ASP A 126 6.78 8.59 -1.23
N ARG A 127 7.30 9.49 -0.40
CA ARG A 127 7.93 9.12 0.89
C ARG A 127 7.05 8.26 1.77
N ALA A 128 5.78 8.64 1.93
CA ALA A 128 4.83 7.89 2.76
C ALA A 128 4.61 6.46 2.24
N LEU A 129 4.57 6.29 0.91
CA LEU A 129 4.45 4.98 0.27
C LEU A 129 5.70 4.14 0.50
N LYS A 130 6.89 4.73 0.34
CA LYS A 130 8.18 4.06 0.58
C LYS A 130 8.34 3.63 2.03
N GLU A 131 8.02 4.51 2.99
CA GLU A 131 8.05 4.18 4.42
C GLU A 131 7.11 3.02 4.78
N ALA A 132 5.90 2.98 4.19
CA ALA A 132 4.98 1.87 4.38
C ALA A 132 5.52 0.56 3.79
N TRP A 133 6.15 0.61 2.61
CA TRP A 133 6.79 -0.55 2.00
C TRP A 133 7.93 -1.10 2.86
N HIS A 134 8.84 -0.23 3.32
CA HIS A 134 9.96 -0.63 4.18
C HIS A 134 9.49 -1.23 5.50
N ARG A 135 8.46 -0.64 6.12
CA ARG A 135 7.83 -1.20 7.32
C ARG A 135 7.32 -2.62 7.09
N ARG A 136 6.57 -2.83 6.00
CA ARG A 136 6.02 -4.15 5.65
C ARG A 136 7.11 -5.17 5.32
N CYS A 137 8.18 -4.76 4.64
CA CYS A 137 9.35 -5.60 4.39
C CYS A 137 10.05 -6.00 5.69
N GLY A 138 10.20 -5.05 6.63
CA GLY A 138 10.73 -5.29 7.97
C GLY A 138 9.90 -6.29 8.76
N GLU A 139 8.59 -6.09 8.82
CA GLU A 139 7.63 -7.01 9.47
C GLU A 139 7.72 -8.42 8.89
N ARG A 140 7.74 -8.56 7.56
CA ARG A 140 7.87 -9.86 6.88
C ARG A 140 9.19 -10.54 7.21
N SER A 141 10.30 -9.81 7.13
CA SER A 141 11.63 -10.35 7.46
C SER A 141 11.70 -10.80 8.92
N GLN A 142 11.14 -10.00 9.83
CA GLN A 142 11.07 -10.34 11.25
C GLN A 142 10.21 -11.58 11.50
N ALA A 143 9.03 -11.68 10.88
CA ALA A 143 8.18 -12.86 10.97
C ALA A 143 8.89 -14.13 10.47
N MET A 144 9.63 -14.03 9.36
CA MET A 144 10.38 -15.15 8.83
C MET A 144 11.51 -15.58 9.76
N LYS A 145 12.27 -14.63 10.33
CA LYS A 145 13.31 -14.93 11.33
C LYS A 145 12.74 -15.58 12.59
N HIS A 146 11.62 -15.07 13.09
CA HIS A 146 10.93 -15.67 14.25
C HIS A 146 10.46 -17.09 13.96
N HIS A 147 9.91 -17.33 12.77
CA HIS A 147 9.51 -18.66 12.34
C HIS A 147 10.71 -19.63 12.27
N GLN A 148 11.82 -19.20 11.67
CA GLN A 148 13.06 -19.98 11.60
C GLN A 148 13.61 -20.32 12.99
N LEU A 149 13.67 -19.33 13.90
CA LEU A 149 14.11 -19.56 15.27
C LEU A 149 13.18 -20.51 16.03
N ALA A 150 11.86 -20.35 15.88
CA ALA A 150 10.90 -21.26 16.48
C ALA A 150 11.09 -22.71 15.97
N MET A 151 11.37 -22.89 14.68
CA MET A 151 11.68 -24.19 14.12
C MET A 151 12.97 -24.79 14.71
N LEU A 152 14.04 -24.01 14.81
CA LEU A 152 15.30 -24.45 15.42
C LEU A 152 15.11 -24.88 16.88
N PHE A 153 14.37 -24.10 17.68
CA PHE A 153 14.05 -24.49 19.06
C PHE A 153 13.23 -25.77 19.13
N ARG A 154 12.28 -25.97 18.21
CA ARG A 154 11.51 -27.22 18.13
C ARG A 154 12.38 -28.41 17.78
N ILE A 155 13.33 -28.26 16.85
CA ILE A 155 14.30 -29.29 16.49
C ILE A 155 15.13 -29.67 17.71
N HIS A 156 15.77 -28.70 18.38
CA HIS A 156 16.56 -28.98 19.57
C HIS A 156 15.76 -29.64 20.70
N ALA A 157 14.51 -29.22 20.91
CA ALA A 157 13.63 -29.84 21.90
C ALA A 157 13.23 -31.27 21.53
N ALA A 158 13.16 -31.61 20.24
CA ALA A 158 12.94 -32.97 19.77
C ALA A 158 14.21 -33.82 19.94
N GLU A 159 15.38 -33.28 19.59
CA GLU A 159 16.66 -33.96 19.78
C GLU A 159 16.93 -34.29 21.26
N ALA A 160 16.66 -33.34 22.16
CA ALA A 160 16.82 -33.56 23.60
C ALA A 160 15.93 -34.71 24.09
N ARG A 161 14.70 -34.80 23.59
CA ARG A 161 13.78 -35.91 23.88
C ARG A 161 14.29 -37.24 23.35
N ILE A 162 14.79 -37.28 22.11
CA ILE A 162 15.37 -38.50 21.51
C ILE A 162 16.55 -38.99 22.35
N ARG A 163 17.47 -38.10 22.73
CA ARG A 163 18.61 -38.45 23.60
C ARG A 163 18.16 -38.95 24.97
N ALA A 164 17.14 -38.33 25.58
CA ALA A 164 16.59 -38.76 26.86
C ALA A 164 15.97 -40.17 26.81
N MET A 165 15.45 -40.58 25.65
CA MET A 165 14.95 -41.94 25.41
C MET A 165 16.05 -42.95 25.00
N GLY A 166 17.32 -42.53 25.02
CA GLY A 166 18.46 -43.37 24.63
C GLY A 166 18.70 -43.48 23.12
N GLY A 167 18.01 -42.68 22.31
CA GLY A 167 18.21 -42.62 20.87
C GLY A 167 19.42 -41.75 20.48
N ALA A 168 20.13 -42.15 19.42
CA ALA A 168 21.13 -41.31 18.78
C ALA A 168 20.45 -40.37 17.77
N VAL A 169 20.90 -39.10 17.72
CA VAL A 169 20.50 -38.14 16.69
C VAL A 169 21.67 -38.02 15.73
N GLU A 170 21.50 -38.52 14.51
CA GLU A 170 22.43 -38.27 13.41
C GLU A 170 21.86 -37.17 12.51
N VAL A 171 22.66 -36.14 12.22
CA VAL A 171 22.32 -35.12 11.25
C VAL A 171 22.63 -35.69 9.88
N SER A 172 21.61 -35.97 9.07
CA SER A 172 21.81 -36.43 7.70
C SER A 172 22.42 -35.32 6.85
N GLN A 173 23.63 -35.53 6.34
CA GLN A 173 24.30 -34.61 5.40
C GLN A 173 23.60 -34.55 4.04
N SER A 174 22.74 -35.52 3.72
CA SER A 174 22.07 -35.65 2.43
C SER A 174 21.36 -34.38 1.95
N SER A 175 20.69 -33.62 2.83
CA SER A 175 20.02 -32.39 2.41
C SER A 175 20.98 -31.26 2.04
N PHE A 176 22.17 -31.24 2.64
CA PHE A 176 23.24 -30.29 2.29
C PHE A 176 23.94 -30.70 0.98
N ASP A 177 24.09 -32.01 0.75
CA ASP A 177 24.66 -32.55 -0.48
C ASP A 177 23.69 -32.33 -1.67
N GLU A 178 22.39 -32.57 -1.48
CA GLU A 178 21.35 -32.31 -2.48
C GLU A 178 21.27 -30.82 -2.88
N THR A 179 21.46 -29.91 -1.92
CA THR A 179 21.48 -28.46 -2.22
C THR A 179 22.78 -28.02 -2.88
N ALA A 180 23.91 -28.68 -2.58
CA ALA A 180 25.18 -28.45 -3.27
C ALA A 180 25.12 -28.95 -4.72
N ASP A 181 24.55 -30.12 -4.96
CA ASP A 181 24.36 -30.70 -6.29
C ASP A 181 23.41 -29.87 -7.16
N ALA A 182 22.27 -29.43 -6.59
CA ALA A 182 21.35 -28.53 -7.28
C ALA A 182 22.01 -27.21 -7.68
N ARG A 183 22.87 -26.66 -6.81
CA ARG A 183 23.64 -25.45 -7.11
C ARG A 183 24.71 -25.69 -8.19
N ALA A 184 25.39 -26.83 -8.16
CA ALA A 184 26.38 -27.20 -9.17
C ALA A 184 25.73 -27.32 -10.56
N TRP A 185 24.60 -28.03 -10.63
CA TRP A 185 23.80 -28.15 -11.86
C TRP A 185 23.35 -26.78 -12.40
N LEU A 186 22.83 -25.90 -11.54
CA LEU A 186 22.41 -24.55 -11.95
C LEU A 186 23.57 -23.71 -12.52
N LEU A 187 24.76 -23.81 -11.94
CA LEU A 187 25.94 -23.08 -12.42
C LEU A 187 26.48 -23.67 -13.73
N GLU A 188 26.44 -24.98 -13.90
CA GLU A 188 26.78 -25.67 -15.15
C GLU A 188 25.81 -25.27 -16.27
N THR A 189 24.51 -25.34 -16.01
CA THR A 189 23.47 -24.96 -16.98
C THR A 189 23.55 -23.48 -17.37
N ALA A 190 23.89 -22.60 -16.42
CA ALA A 190 24.12 -21.18 -16.71
C ALA A 190 25.36 -20.96 -17.58
N SER A 191 26.43 -21.74 -17.37
CA SER A 191 27.63 -21.66 -18.20
C SER A 191 27.41 -22.17 -19.63
N GLU A 192 26.53 -23.15 -19.82
CA GLU A 192 26.11 -23.61 -21.16
C GLU A 192 25.26 -22.56 -21.90
N LEU A 193 24.58 -21.67 -21.18
CA LEU A 193 23.79 -20.59 -21.77
C LEU A 193 24.63 -19.44 -22.31
N ASP A 194 25.81 -19.18 -21.72
CA ASP A 194 26.74 -18.12 -22.17
C ASP A 194 27.40 -18.44 -23.52
N ASP A 195 27.42 -19.71 -23.94
CA ASP A 195 27.91 -20.17 -25.25
C ASP A 195 26.83 -20.15 -26.36
N VAL A 196 25.58 -19.82 -26.02
CA VAL A 196 24.55 -19.57 -27.03
C VAL A 196 24.80 -18.20 -27.65
N THR A 197 25.56 -18.19 -28.74
CA THR A 197 25.63 -17.04 -29.64
C THR A 197 24.23 -16.75 -30.17
N VAL A 198 23.53 -15.83 -29.50
CA VAL A 198 22.33 -15.19 -30.05
C VAL A 198 22.79 -14.50 -31.33
N THR A 199 22.52 -15.12 -32.48
CA THR A 199 22.72 -14.47 -33.78
C THR A 199 22.04 -13.11 -33.68
N PRO A 200 22.78 -11.99 -33.75
CA PRO A 200 22.16 -10.69 -33.67
C PRO A 200 21.13 -10.61 -34.80
N SER A 201 19.90 -10.26 -34.43
CA SER A 201 18.84 -9.99 -35.40
C SER A 201 19.41 -9.10 -36.51
N PRO A 202 19.11 -9.36 -37.80
CA PRO A 202 19.63 -8.56 -38.89
C PRO A 202 19.41 -7.07 -38.59
N PRO A 203 20.35 -6.19 -38.99
CA PRO A 203 20.21 -4.76 -38.76
C PRO A 203 18.86 -4.29 -39.28
N PRO A 204 18.20 -3.32 -38.63
CA PRO A 204 16.88 -2.86 -39.03
C PRO A 204 16.94 -2.34 -40.46
N GLY A 205 16.54 -3.19 -41.40
CA GLY A 205 16.17 -2.79 -42.74
C GLY A 205 14.87 -2.01 -42.63
N ASP A 206 14.84 -0.86 -43.30
CA ASP A 206 13.66 0.00 -43.35
C ASP A 206 12.44 -0.83 -43.82
N PRO A 207 11.39 -1.01 -42.98
CA PRO A 207 10.22 -1.80 -43.35
C PRO A 207 9.42 -1.18 -44.52
N TRP A 208 9.83 -0.02 -45.03
CA TRP A 208 9.16 0.74 -46.10
C TRP A 208 9.86 0.70 -47.47
N ALA A 209 10.86 -0.15 -47.67
CA ALA A 209 11.45 -0.34 -49.00
C ALA A 209 10.51 -1.11 -49.94
N VAL A 210 9.52 -0.40 -50.49
CA VAL A 210 8.70 -0.85 -51.62
C VAL A 210 9.46 -0.53 -52.91
N GLY A 211 9.52 -1.51 -53.81
CA GLY A 211 10.47 -1.60 -54.93
C GLY A 211 10.62 -0.39 -55.86
N ARG A 212 11.78 -0.38 -56.52
CA ARG A 212 11.99 0.05 -57.90
C ARG A 212 13.00 -0.86 -58.57
#